data_AF-A0A838DIP6-F1
#
_entry.id   AF-A0A838DIP6-F1
#
_cell.length_a   1.000
_cell.length_b   1.000
_cell.length_c   1.000
_cell.angle_alpha   90.00
_cell.angle_beta   90.00
_cell.angle_gamma   90.00
#
_symmetry.space_group_name_H-M   'P 1'
#
loop_
_entity.id
_entity.type
_entity.pdbx_description
1 polymer ?
#
loop_
_entity_poly.entity_id
_entity_poly.type
_entity_poly.pdbx_seq_one_letter_code
_entity_poly.pdbx_strand_id
1 'polypeptide(L)'
;MYVYYVIRGARAGEPVEHDGEIDEASFPGVDLRDGPMVLDYLSRKIDQEVGTTCAWESSELTDSFFEIEDSYVYYDNRWMRRSDMPLKR
;
A
#
# COMPACT_ATOMS: atom_id res chain seq x y z
N MET A 1 -4.84 16.17 -2.78
CA MET A 1 -4.48 15.32 -3.93
C MET A 1 -3.35 14.46 -3.45
N TYR A 2 -3.44 13.16 -3.61
CA TYR A 2 -2.37 12.25 -3.19
C TYR A 2 -1.21 12.34 -4.18
N VAL A 3 0.01 12.23 -3.70
CA VAL A 3 1.23 12.24 -4.54
C VAL A 3 2.00 10.93 -4.42
N TYR A 4 1.69 10.11 -3.43
CA TYR A 4 2.40 8.88 -3.15
C TYR A 4 1.47 7.83 -2.52
N TYR A 5 1.74 6.56 -2.81
CA TYR A 5 1.06 5.41 -2.22
C TYR A 5 2.04 4.45 -1.58
N VAL A 6 1.56 3.72 -0.59
CA VAL A 6 2.16 2.46 -0.14
C VAL A 6 1.05 1.43 0.03
N ILE A 7 1.25 0.23 -0.52
CA ILE A 7 0.35 -0.90 -0.37
C ILE A 7 1.13 -2.11 0.14
N ARG A 8 0.56 -2.77 1.15
CA ARG A 8 1.19 -3.85 1.88
C ARG A 8 0.27 -5.06 1.91
N GLY A 9 0.83 -6.23 1.71
CA GLY A 9 0.08 -7.47 1.69
C GLY A 9 0.96 -8.68 1.92
N ALA A 10 0.38 -9.84 1.66
CA ALA A 10 1.10 -11.10 1.68
C ALA A 10 0.93 -11.83 0.35
N ARG A 11 2.04 -12.39 -0.17
CA ARG A 11 2.06 -13.21 -1.37
C ARG A 11 2.75 -14.53 -1.06
N ALA A 12 2.01 -15.63 -1.16
CA ALA A 12 2.51 -16.97 -0.80
C ALA A 12 3.11 -17.06 0.62
N GLY A 13 2.57 -16.28 1.57
CA GLY A 13 3.04 -16.22 2.96
C GLY A 13 4.20 -15.25 3.20
N GLU A 14 4.81 -14.71 2.13
CA GLU A 14 5.85 -13.70 2.22
C GLU A 14 5.24 -12.29 2.27
N PRO A 15 5.66 -11.42 3.20
CA PRO A 15 5.23 -10.04 3.23
C PRO A 15 5.75 -9.30 2.01
N VAL A 16 4.87 -8.53 1.38
CA VAL A 16 5.21 -7.65 0.26
C VAL A 16 4.77 -6.23 0.54
N GLU A 17 5.60 -5.29 0.17
CA GLU A 17 5.34 -3.85 0.22
C GLU A 17 5.66 -3.28 -1.15
N HIS A 18 4.76 -2.44 -1.65
CA HIS A 18 4.92 -1.72 -2.90
C HIS A 18 4.58 -0.26 -2.67
N ASP A 19 5.43 0.60 -3.18
CA ASP A 19 5.30 2.04 -3.08
C ASP A 19 5.53 2.72 -4.43
N GLY A 20 5.13 3.98 -4.53
CA GLY A 20 5.35 4.75 -5.75
C GLY A 20 4.61 6.07 -5.78
N GLU A 21 4.95 6.86 -6.79
CA GLU A 21 4.32 8.15 -7.03
C GLU A 21 2.95 7.99 -7.71
N ILE A 22 2.06 8.94 -7.44
CA ILE A 22 0.74 9.04 -8.05
C ILE A 22 0.75 10.21 -9.02
N ASP A 23 0.62 9.90 -10.30
CA ASP A 23 0.53 10.87 -11.38
C ASP A 23 -0.54 10.47 -12.41
N GLU A 24 -1.06 11.43 -13.18
CA GLU A 24 -2.12 11.18 -14.16
C GLU A 24 -1.69 10.25 -15.30
N ALA A 25 -0.40 10.18 -15.63
CA ALA A 25 0.10 9.29 -16.68
C ALA A 25 0.12 7.82 -16.20
N SER A 26 0.43 7.60 -14.93
CA SER A 26 0.44 6.29 -14.28
C SER A 26 -0.95 5.80 -13.84
N PHE A 27 -1.93 6.71 -13.74
CA PHE A 27 -3.32 6.47 -13.30
C PHE A 27 -4.35 7.07 -14.28
N PRO A 28 -4.37 6.64 -15.55
CA PRO A 28 -5.26 7.20 -16.56
C PRO A 28 -6.74 6.97 -16.22
N GLY A 29 -7.53 8.04 -16.24
CA GLY A 29 -8.98 7.99 -16.02
C GLY A 29 -9.39 7.77 -14.56
N VAL A 30 -8.46 7.90 -13.61
CA VAL A 30 -8.71 7.81 -12.17
C VAL A 30 -8.83 9.21 -11.59
N ASP A 31 -9.86 9.46 -10.76
CA ASP A 31 -9.91 10.68 -9.96
C ASP A 31 -8.91 10.56 -8.80
N LEU A 32 -7.77 11.24 -8.89
CA LEU A 32 -6.71 11.24 -7.87
C LEU A 32 -7.12 11.88 -6.54
N ARG A 33 -8.35 12.41 -6.45
CA ARG A 33 -8.95 12.92 -5.21
C ARG A 33 -9.83 11.86 -4.54
N ASP A 34 -10.22 10.82 -5.27
CA ASP A 34 -10.99 9.69 -4.79
C ASP A 34 -10.02 8.56 -4.37
N GLY A 35 -9.64 8.58 -3.09
CA GLY A 35 -8.72 7.59 -2.52
C GLY A 35 -9.15 6.13 -2.78
N PRO A 36 -10.41 5.74 -2.52
CA PRO A 36 -10.92 4.42 -2.89
C PRO A 36 -10.70 4.05 -4.37
N MET A 37 -10.93 4.97 -5.31
CA MET A 37 -10.72 4.71 -6.73
C MET A 37 -9.23 4.50 -7.06
N VAL A 38 -8.35 5.31 -6.45
CA VAL A 38 -6.89 5.16 -6.58
C VAL A 38 -6.43 3.79 -6.07
N LEU A 39 -6.94 3.33 -4.93
CA LEU A 39 -6.57 2.04 -4.33
C LEU A 39 -7.07 0.84 -5.14
N ASP A 40 -8.29 0.90 -5.69
CA ASP A 40 -8.83 -0.15 -6.57
C ASP A 40 -8.03 -0.25 -7.87
N TYR A 41 -7.65 0.89 -8.44
CA TYR A 41 -6.78 0.90 -9.62
C TYR A 41 -5.39 0.34 -9.32
N LEU A 42 -4.79 0.79 -8.21
CA LEU A 42 -3.44 0.41 -7.81
C LEU A 42 -3.29 -1.10 -7.56
N SER A 43 -4.19 -1.68 -6.75
CA SER A 43 -4.15 -3.11 -6.43
C SER A 43 -4.23 -3.97 -7.69
N ARG A 44 -5.10 -3.61 -8.64
CA ARG A 44 -5.22 -4.30 -9.94
C ARG A 44 -3.99 -4.14 -10.81
N LYS A 45 -3.41 -2.93 -10.87
CA LYS A 45 -2.20 -2.66 -11.65
C LYS A 45 -1.03 -3.51 -11.15
N ILE A 46 -0.79 -3.54 -9.83
CA ILE A 46 0.30 -4.32 -9.26
C ILE A 46 0.08 -5.82 -9.47
N ASP A 47 -1.14 -6.33 -9.25
CA ASP A 47 -1.45 -7.73 -9.50
C ASP A 47 -1.20 -8.13 -10.97
N GLN A 48 -1.49 -7.24 -11.92
CA GLN A 48 -1.21 -7.43 -13.34
C GLN A 48 0.30 -7.42 -13.65
N GLU A 49 1.05 -6.47 -13.11
CA GLU A 49 2.51 -6.36 -13.30
C GLU A 49 3.26 -7.57 -12.73
N VAL A 50 2.79 -8.05 -11.58
CA VAL A 50 3.37 -9.18 -10.87
C VAL A 50 2.87 -10.53 -11.43
N GLY A 51 1.75 -10.53 -12.14
CA GLY A 51 1.14 -11.75 -12.71
C GLY A 51 0.52 -12.68 -11.66
N THR A 52 0.20 -12.17 -10.46
CA THR A 52 -0.40 -12.93 -9.35
C THR A 52 -1.15 -11.99 -8.43
N THR A 53 -2.33 -12.42 -7.97
CA THR A 53 -3.13 -11.69 -6.98
C THR A 53 -2.48 -11.75 -5.60
N CYS A 54 -2.23 -10.59 -5.01
CA CYS A 54 -1.79 -10.47 -3.62
C CYS A 54 -2.97 -10.24 -2.68
N ALA A 55 -2.89 -10.79 -1.46
CA ALA A 55 -3.82 -10.41 -0.40
C ALA A 55 -3.33 -9.08 0.20
N TRP A 56 -3.81 -7.97 -0.33
CA TRP A 56 -3.50 -6.63 0.18
C TRP A 56 -4.22 -6.39 1.51
N GLU A 57 -3.45 -6.22 2.58
CA GLU A 57 -3.96 -6.13 3.96
C GLU A 57 -4.00 -4.67 4.46
N SER A 58 -3.13 -3.82 3.93
CA SER A 58 -3.05 -2.41 4.31
C SER A 58 -2.69 -1.56 3.10
N SER A 59 -3.24 -0.35 3.04
CA SER A 59 -2.91 0.63 2.02
C SER A 59 -2.95 2.04 2.60
N GLU A 60 -2.06 2.89 2.10
CA GLU A 60 -1.95 4.28 2.51
C GLU A 60 -1.76 5.15 1.26
N LEU A 61 -2.46 6.28 1.26
CA LEU A 61 -2.29 7.34 0.28
C LEU A 61 -1.90 8.60 1.04
N THR A 62 -0.88 9.29 0.56
CA THR A 62 -0.35 10.48 1.23
C THR A 62 -0.06 11.59 0.21
N ASP A 63 -0.07 12.83 0.69
CA ASP A 63 0.45 14.00 -0.01
C ASP A 63 1.93 14.30 0.37
N SER A 64 2.53 13.49 1.26
CA SER A 64 3.91 13.61 1.71
C SER A 64 4.61 12.24 1.87
N PHE A 65 5.75 12.07 1.19
CA PHE A 65 6.58 10.86 1.24
C PHE A 65 7.08 10.50 2.65
N PHE A 66 7.28 11.49 3.52
CA PHE A 66 8.10 11.34 4.74
C PHE A 66 7.40 10.70 5.96
N GLU A 67 6.10 10.40 5.91
CA GLU A 67 5.38 9.86 7.07
C GLU A 67 5.37 8.32 7.17
N ILE A 68 5.84 7.60 6.14
CA ILE A 68 5.42 6.22 5.93
C ILE A 68 6.46 5.15 6.32
N GLU A 69 7.76 5.39 6.12
CA GLU A 69 8.78 4.31 6.24
C GLU A 69 8.92 3.71 7.66
N ASP A 70 8.51 4.39 8.74
CA ASP A 70 8.69 3.88 10.12
C ASP A 70 7.38 3.50 10.85
N SER A 71 6.25 3.58 10.15
CA SER A 71 4.91 3.49 10.77
C SER A 71 4.35 2.07 10.86
N TYR A 72 4.83 1.14 10.03
CA TYR A 72 4.29 -0.23 9.91
C TYR A 72 5.37 -1.30 10.04
N VAL A 73 4.97 -2.48 10.49
CA VAL A 73 5.80 -3.68 10.61
C VAL A 73 4.99 -4.92 10.24
N TYR A 74 5.67 -5.93 9.69
CA TYR A 74 5.08 -7.25 9.53
C TYR A 74 5.37 -8.10 10.78
N TYR A 75 4.32 -8.46 11.53
CA TYR A 75 4.43 -9.19 12.79
C TYR A 75 3.25 -10.15 12.92
N ASP A 76 3.52 -11.40 13.34
CA ASP A 76 2.50 -12.43 13.55
C ASP A 76 1.63 -12.68 12.28
N ASN A 77 2.29 -12.83 11.13
CA ASN A 77 1.67 -13.06 9.81
C ASN A 77 0.64 -12.00 9.39
N ARG A 78 0.82 -10.75 9.79
CA ARG A 78 0.00 -9.62 9.35
C ARG A 78 0.80 -8.32 9.34
N TRP A 79 0.42 -7.41 8.46
CA TRP A 79 0.86 -6.02 8.57
C TRP A 79 0.11 -5.29 9.69
N MET A 80 0.84 -4.53 10.51
CA MET A 80 0.26 -3.71 11.56
C MET A 80 1.07 -2.44 11.80
N ARG A 81 0.43 -1.40 12.35
CA ARG A 81 1.16 -0.20 12.78
C ARG A 81 2.12 -0.57 13.89
N ARG A 82 3.32 0.02 13.87
CA ARG A 82 4.32 -0.19 14.93
C ARG A 82 3.79 0.23 16.30
N SER A 83 2.95 1.25 16.36
CA SER A 83 2.25 1.68 17.60
C SER A 83 1.34 0.59 18.19
N ASP A 84 0.83 -0.30 17.34
CA ASP A 84 -0.12 -1.33 17.73
C ASP A 84 0.60 -2.62 18.15
N MET A 85 1.93 -2.69 17.98
CA MET A 85 2.70 -3.86 18.39
C MET A 85 2.52 -4.10 19.89
N PRO A 86 2.26 -5.35 20.30
CA PRO A 86 2.26 -5.69 21.71
C PRO A 86 3.62 -5.33 22.31
N LEU A 87 3.63 -4.42 23.29
CA LEU A 87 4.83 -4.15 24.09
C LEU A 87 5.26 -5.47 24.72
N LYS A 88 6.47 -5.96 24.36
CA LYS A 88 7.08 -7.09 25.08
C LYS A 88 7.20 -6.68 26.55
N ARG A 89 6.45 -7.35 27.42
CA ARG A 89 6.65 -7.34 28.86
C ARG A 89 7.77 -8.30 29.24
#